data_AF-A0A957QKF0-F1
#
_entry.id   AF-A0A957QKF0-F1
#
_cell.length_a   1.000
_cell.length_b   1.000
_cell.length_c   1.000
_cell.angle_alpha   90.00
_cell.angle_beta   90.00
_cell.angle_gamma   90.00
#
_symmetry.space_group_name_H-M   'P 1'
#
loop_
_entity.id
_entity.type
_entity.pdbx_description
1 polymer ?
#
loop_
_entity_poly.entity_id
_entity_poly.type
_entity_poly.pdbx_seq_one_letter_code
_entity_poly.pdbx_strand_id
1 'polypeptide(L)'
;AGSASLPADVQAFEAQLPELLRILENGLRSGYSLVQALSMAASDLGEPAGPLTQSLVDQVSGGIPLPTALANWQSQLPSPDLDLLCATIRLQLITGGNLADKFSLLNQILGQRRRP
;
A
#
# COMPACT_ATOMS: atom_id res chain seq x y z
N ALA A 1 -15.58 -29.42 -0.86
CA ALA A 1 -15.02 -28.62 0.25
C ALA A 1 -13.55 -29.00 0.40
N GLY A 2 -12.68 -28.39 -0.40
CA GLY A 2 -11.23 -28.53 -0.25
C GLY A 2 -10.75 -27.31 0.51
N SER A 3 -10.67 -27.43 1.83
CA SER A 3 -9.98 -26.45 2.67
C SER A 3 -8.49 -26.56 2.35
N ALA A 4 -8.04 -25.87 1.31
CA ALA A 4 -6.62 -25.59 1.13
C ALA A 4 -6.19 -24.80 2.38
N SER A 5 -5.59 -25.49 3.34
CA SER A 5 -5.02 -24.83 4.51
C SER A 5 -3.94 -23.91 3.98
N LEU A 6 -4.14 -22.61 4.15
CA LEU A 6 -3.13 -21.62 3.80
C LEU A 6 -1.84 -21.96 4.56
N PRO A 7 -0.66 -21.70 3.97
CA PRO A 7 0.61 -21.81 4.68
C PRO A 7 0.55 -21.10 6.06
N ALA A 8 1.24 -21.64 7.07
CA ALA A 8 1.11 -21.15 8.45
C ALA A 8 1.52 -19.68 8.61
N ASP A 9 2.48 -19.23 7.80
CA ASP A 9 2.91 -17.85 7.62
C ASP A 9 1.80 -16.94 7.08
N VAL A 10 1.01 -17.43 6.12
CA VAL A 10 -0.14 -16.69 5.58
C VAL A 10 -1.23 -16.52 6.65
N GLN A 11 -1.57 -17.57 7.39
CA GLN A 11 -2.56 -17.48 8.48
C GLN A 11 -2.10 -16.55 9.60
N ALA A 12 -0.81 -16.60 9.97
CA ALA A 12 -0.24 -15.73 10.99
C ALA A 12 -0.26 -14.24 10.56
N PHE A 13 0.00 -13.96 9.29
CA PHE A 13 -0.12 -12.61 8.74
C PHE A 13 -1.57 -12.13 8.72
N GLU A 14 -2.51 -12.95 8.24
CA GLU A 14 -3.93 -12.60 8.20
C GLU A 14 -4.49 -12.29 9.59
N ALA A 15 -4.02 -12.99 10.64
CA ALA A 15 -4.35 -12.68 12.02
C ALA A 15 -3.85 -11.31 12.50
N GLN A 16 -2.77 -10.79 11.90
CA GLN A 16 -2.20 -9.47 12.20
C GLN A 16 -2.78 -8.34 11.33
N LEU A 17 -3.47 -8.69 10.23
CA LEU A 17 -4.00 -7.73 9.28
C LEU A 17 -5.00 -6.72 9.89
N PRO A 18 -5.92 -7.11 10.80
CA PRO A 18 -6.79 -6.14 11.46
C PRO A 18 -6.01 -5.05 12.22
N GLU A 19 -4.90 -5.43 12.87
CA GLU A 19 -4.06 -4.49 13.61
C GLU A 19 -3.25 -3.60 12.67
N LEU A 20 -2.72 -4.17 11.58
CA LEU A 20 -2.10 -3.41 10.49
C LEU A 20 -3.07 -2.34 9.97
N LEU A 21 -4.31 -2.73 9.64
CA LEU A 21 -5.34 -1.82 9.16
C LEU A 21 -5.66 -0.71 10.19
N ARG A 22 -5.74 -1.05 11.47
CA ARG A 22 -5.97 -0.09 12.56
C ARG A 22 -4.86 0.96 12.62
N ILE A 23 -3.59 0.54 12.50
CA ILE A 23 -2.44 1.45 12.50
C ILE A 23 -2.47 2.35 11.26
N LEU A 24 -2.75 1.77 10.08
CA LEU A 24 -2.88 2.54 8.84
C LEU A 24 -4.01 3.57 8.91
N GLU A 25 -5.19 3.18 9.38
CA GLU A 25 -6.33 4.08 9.55
C GLU A 25 -5.99 5.24 10.48
N ASN A 26 -5.44 4.95 11.67
CA ASN A 26 -5.05 5.99 12.63
C ASN A 26 -3.97 6.91 12.09
N GLY A 27 -2.99 6.36 11.37
CA GLY A 27 -1.94 7.13 10.71
C GLY A 27 -2.52 8.12 9.69
N LEU A 28 -3.34 7.61 8.78
CA LEU A 28 -3.97 8.41 7.73
C LEU A 28 -4.90 9.49 8.31
N ARG A 29 -5.72 9.15 9.32
CA ARG A 29 -6.60 10.12 10.02
C ARG A 29 -5.82 11.21 10.74
N SER A 30 -4.62 10.90 11.20
CA SER A 30 -3.72 11.86 11.87
C SER A 30 -2.92 12.72 10.87
N GLY A 31 -3.13 12.55 9.56
CA GLY A 31 -2.48 13.32 8.51
C GLY A 31 -1.13 12.76 8.06
N TYR A 32 -0.73 11.57 8.51
CA TYR A 32 0.47 10.91 7.99
C TYR A 32 0.25 10.44 6.54
N SER A 33 1.32 10.45 5.76
CA SER A 33 1.33 9.78 4.46
C SER A 33 1.18 8.26 4.61
N LEU A 34 0.71 7.59 3.55
CA LEU A 34 0.61 6.14 3.54
C LEU A 34 1.94 5.45 3.87
N VAL A 35 3.06 5.95 3.36
CA VAL A 35 4.40 5.37 3.62
C VAL A 35 4.80 5.52 5.08
N GLN A 36 4.52 6.67 5.70
CA GLN A 36 4.74 6.86 7.14
C GLN A 36 3.85 5.93 7.97
N ALA A 37 2.58 5.77 7.60
CA ALA A 37 1.66 4.85 8.26
C ALA A 37 2.13 3.38 8.15
N LEU A 38 2.62 2.96 6.98
CA LEU A 38 3.22 1.65 6.77
C LEU A 38 4.49 1.46 7.61
N SER A 39 5.33 2.50 7.72
CA SER A 39 6.54 2.45 8.56
C SER A 39 6.23 2.30 10.04
N MET A 40 5.17 2.96 10.54
CA MET A 40 4.68 2.75 11.91
C MET A 40 4.19 1.31 12.09
N ALA A 41 3.37 0.80 11.17
CA ALA A 41 2.89 -0.58 11.22
C ALA A 41 4.03 -1.61 11.20
N ALA A 42 5.06 -1.38 10.38
CA ALA A 42 6.24 -2.22 10.31
C ALA A 42 7.02 -2.29 11.64
N SER A 43 7.03 -1.20 12.41
CA SER A 43 7.72 -1.10 13.70
C SER A 43 6.90 -1.68 14.86
N ASP A 44 5.57 -1.54 14.81
CA ASP A 44 4.65 -1.96 15.87
C ASP A 44 4.27 -3.45 15.78
N LEU A 45 4.28 -4.02 14.57
CA LEU A 45 3.89 -5.42 14.34
C LEU A 45 5.10 -6.36 14.48
N GLY A 46 4.85 -7.53 15.08
CA GLY A 46 5.81 -8.63 15.12
C GLY A 46 5.84 -9.45 13.83
N GLU A 47 6.52 -10.59 13.88
CA GLU A 47 6.52 -11.54 12.75
C GLU A 47 5.12 -12.16 12.54
N PRO A 48 4.72 -12.43 11.28
CA PRO A 48 5.44 -12.09 10.03
C PRO A 48 5.16 -10.67 9.49
N ALA A 49 4.12 -9.97 9.95
CA ALA A 49 3.67 -8.73 9.31
C ALA A 49 4.66 -7.57 9.38
N GLY A 50 5.38 -7.40 10.51
CA GLY A 50 6.37 -6.34 10.69
C GLY A 50 7.46 -6.35 9.61
N PRO A 51 8.29 -7.41 9.52
CA PRO A 51 9.35 -7.52 8.52
C PRO A 51 8.85 -7.46 7.07
N LEU A 52 7.71 -8.07 6.77
CA LEU A 52 7.12 -8.02 5.43
C LEU A 52 6.69 -6.60 5.05
N THR A 53 6.09 -5.86 5.99
CA THR A 53 5.70 -4.46 5.80
C THR A 53 6.94 -3.55 5.71
N GLN A 54 7.99 -3.83 6.49
CA GLN A 54 9.26 -3.10 6.40
C GLN A 54 9.89 -3.25 5.01
N SER A 55 9.89 -4.47 4.45
CA SER A 55 10.36 -4.72 3.08
C SER A 55 9.63 -3.87 2.04
N LEU A 56 8.32 -3.66 2.19
CA LEU A 56 7.56 -2.74 1.34
C LEU A 56 8.03 -1.29 1.51
N VAL A 57 8.21 -0.83 2.75
CA VAL A 57 8.68 0.53 3.07
C VAL A 57 10.07 0.79 2.50
N ASP A 58 10.98 -0.17 2.63
CA ASP A 58 12.36 -0.07 2.14
C ASP A 58 12.41 0.03 0.62
N GLN A 59 11.59 -0.77 -0.08
CA GLN A 59 11.48 -0.70 -1.54
C GLN A 59 11.03 0.68 -2.00
N VAL A 60 9.98 1.23 -1.39
CA VAL A 60 9.45 2.56 -1.75
C VAL A 60 10.47 3.65 -1.42
N SER A 61 11.13 3.57 -0.27
CA SER A 61 12.18 4.51 0.15
C SER A 61 13.42 4.44 -0.75
N GLY A 62 13.71 3.25 -1.30
CA GLY A 62 14.74 3.00 -2.30
C GLY A 62 14.36 3.46 -3.72
N GLY A 63 13.20 4.08 -3.90
CA GLY A 63 12.75 4.64 -5.19
C GLY A 63 11.96 3.67 -6.07
N ILE A 64 11.63 2.47 -5.58
CA ILE A 64 10.73 1.57 -6.31
C ILE A 64 9.31 2.16 -6.29
N PRO A 65 8.63 2.26 -7.44
CA PRO A 65 7.27 2.76 -7.47
C PRO A 65 6.35 1.94 -6.57
N LEU A 66 5.51 2.60 -5.77
CA LEU A 66 4.59 1.94 -4.84
C LEU A 66 3.73 0.84 -5.47
N PRO A 67 3.15 0.99 -6.69
CA PRO A 67 2.41 -0.11 -7.32
C PRO A 67 3.26 -1.37 -7.55
N THR A 68 4.53 -1.20 -7.91
CA THR A 68 5.50 -2.30 -8.10
C THR A 68 5.88 -2.92 -6.75
N ALA A 69 6.13 -2.09 -5.74
CA ALA A 69 6.46 -2.57 -4.40
C ALA A 69 5.30 -3.36 -3.76
N LEU A 70 4.04 -2.93 -3.97
CA LEU A 70 2.84 -3.67 -3.57
C LEU A 70 2.73 -5.03 -4.28
N ALA A 71 3.04 -5.10 -5.58
CA ALA A 71 3.05 -6.37 -6.31
C ALA A 71 4.14 -7.33 -5.79
N ASN A 72 5.32 -6.81 -5.44
CA ASN A 72 6.37 -7.58 -4.80
C ASN A 72 5.98 -8.05 -3.39
N TRP A 73 5.19 -7.25 -2.66
CA TRP A 73 4.68 -7.63 -1.34
C TRP A 73 3.69 -8.79 -1.44
N GLN A 74 2.73 -8.72 -2.37
CA GLN A 74 1.78 -9.81 -2.67
C GLN A 74 2.49 -11.09 -3.13
N SER A 75 3.60 -10.97 -3.87
CA SER A 75 4.37 -12.13 -4.34
C SER A 75 5.12 -12.85 -3.22
N GLN A 76 5.50 -12.14 -2.14
CA GLN A 76 6.17 -12.72 -0.97
C GLN A 76 5.20 -13.52 -0.10
N LEU A 77 3.95 -13.09 -0.04
CA LEU A 77 2.93 -13.72 0.78
C LEU A 77 1.57 -13.75 0.03
N PRO A 78 1.27 -14.83 -0.71
CA PRO A 78 0.02 -14.94 -1.45
C PRO A 78 -1.17 -15.14 -0.50
N SER A 79 -1.73 -14.02 -0.04
CA SER A 79 -2.90 -13.93 0.86
C SER A 79 -4.04 -13.20 0.16
N PRO A 80 -5.27 -13.76 0.13
CA PRO A 80 -6.44 -13.09 -0.42
C PRO A 80 -6.74 -11.73 0.25
N ASP A 81 -6.54 -11.64 1.55
CA ASP A 81 -6.81 -10.41 2.30
C ASP A 81 -5.73 -9.35 2.04
N LEU A 82 -4.47 -9.77 1.86
CA LEU A 82 -3.40 -8.88 1.41
C LEU A 82 -3.67 -8.35 0.00
N ASP A 83 -4.19 -9.19 -0.90
CA ASP A 83 -4.57 -8.78 -2.24
C ASP A 83 -5.65 -7.70 -2.22
N LEU A 84 -6.64 -7.85 -1.35
CA LEU A 84 -7.71 -6.87 -1.14
C LEU A 84 -7.17 -5.55 -0.58
N LEU A 85 -6.26 -5.61 0.41
CA LEU A 85 -5.59 -4.43 0.94
C LEU A 85 -4.82 -3.70 -0.17
N CYS A 86 -3.99 -4.41 -0.94
CA CYS A 86 -3.20 -3.84 -2.02
C CYS A 86 -4.09 -3.23 -3.11
N ALA A 87 -5.22 -3.86 -3.44
CA ALA A 87 -6.20 -3.31 -4.37
C ALA A 87 -6.79 -1.99 -3.87
N THR A 88 -7.21 -1.95 -2.59
CA THR A 88 -7.74 -0.75 -1.94
C THR A 88 -6.72 0.40 -1.95
N ILE A 89 -5.46 0.12 -1.61
CA ILE A 89 -4.38 1.10 -1.65
C ILE A 89 -4.19 1.64 -3.08
N ARG A 90 -4.12 0.76 -4.08
CA ARG A 90 -4.00 1.17 -5.50
C ARG A 90 -5.16 2.06 -5.95
N LEU A 91 -6.38 1.75 -5.55
CA LEU A 91 -7.56 2.57 -5.85
C LEU A 91 -7.44 3.97 -5.22
N GLN A 92 -7.01 4.04 -3.96
CA GLN A 92 -6.80 5.32 -3.27
C GLN A 92 -5.75 6.20 -3.96
N LEU A 93 -4.70 5.61 -4.53
CA LEU A 93 -3.66 6.37 -5.25
C LEU A 93 -4.18 7.01 -6.54
N ILE A 94 -5.20 6.42 -7.17
CA ILE A 94 -5.83 6.98 -8.37
C ILE A 94 -6.65 8.23 -8.00
N THR A 95 -7.31 8.22 -6.85
CA THR A 95 -8.25 9.26 -6.42
C THR A 95 -7.63 10.37 -5.56
N GLY A 96 -6.58 10.09 -4.78
CA GLY A 96 -6.08 10.99 -3.73
C GLY A 96 -4.96 11.97 -4.10
N GLY A 97 -4.23 11.77 -5.20
CA GLY A 97 -3.15 12.68 -5.61
C GLY A 97 -2.91 12.68 -7.13
N ASN A 98 -3.03 11.51 -7.74
CA ASN A 98 -2.77 11.35 -9.16
C ASN A 98 -3.81 12.05 -10.05
N LEU A 99 -5.05 12.25 -9.59
CA LEU A 99 -6.06 12.96 -10.39
C LEU A 99 -5.82 14.48 -10.42
N ALA A 100 -5.45 15.08 -9.28
CA ALA A 100 -5.11 16.50 -9.22
C ALA A 100 -3.84 16.81 -10.03
N ASP A 101 -2.82 15.95 -9.91
CA ASP A 101 -1.59 16.06 -10.71
C ASP A 101 -1.85 15.83 -12.20
N LYS A 102 -2.68 14.83 -12.56
CA LYS A 102 -3.10 14.60 -13.95
C LYS A 102 -3.94 15.74 -14.49
N PHE A 103 -4.82 16.34 -13.71
CA PHE A 103 -5.58 17.54 -14.10
C PHE A 103 -4.66 18.75 -14.23
N SER A 104 -3.65 18.90 -13.37
CA SER A 104 -2.63 19.96 -13.47
C SER A 104 -1.79 19.81 -14.76
N LEU A 105 -1.35 18.59 -15.08
CA LEU A 105 -0.68 18.24 -16.33
C LEU A 105 -1.59 18.47 -17.55
N LEU A 106 -2.86 18.04 -17.48
CA LEU A 106 -3.85 18.30 -18.53
C LEU A 106 -4.04 19.81 -18.73
N ASN A 107 -4.12 20.59 -17.65
CA ASN A 107 -4.22 22.05 -17.72
C ASN A 107 -2.99 22.69 -18.37
N GLN A 108 -1.78 22.21 -18.08
CA GLN A 108 -0.56 22.66 -18.77
C GLN A 108 -0.62 22.38 -20.26
N ILE A 109 -0.95 21.14 -20.65
CA ILE A 109 -1.04 20.72 -22.06
C ILE A 109 -2.11 21.54 -22.81
N LEU A 110 -3.27 21.77 -22.21
CA LEU A 110 -4.35 22.57 -22.81
C LEU A 110 -4.03 24.08 -22.84
N GLY A 111 -3.29 24.59 -21.85
CA GLY A 111 -2.84 25.97 -21.80
C GLY A 111 -1.80 26.30 -22.88
N GLN A 112 -0.90 25.36 -23.19
CA GLN A 112 0.08 25.51 -24.28
C GLN A 112 -0.59 25.66 -25.66
N ARG A 113 -1.74 25.02 -25.89
CA ARG A 113 -2.49 25.13 -27.16
C ARG A 113 -3.24 26.45 -27.34
N ARG A 114 -3.46 27.19 -26.25
CA ARG A 114 -4.20 28.47 -26.25
C ARG A 114 -3.31 29.70 -26.27
N ARG A 115 -1.98 29.54 -26.28
CA ARG A 115 -1.08 30.67 -26.57
C ARG A 115 -0.96 30.83 -28.09
N PRO A 116 -1.31 32.01 -28.65
CA PRO A 116 -1.14 32.31 -30.07
C PRO A 116 0.34 32.38 -30.46
#